data_AF-A0A1G7N7Q8-F1
#
_entry.id   AF-A0A1G7N7Q8-F1
#
_cell.length_a   1.000
_cell.length_b   1.000
_cell.length_c   1.000
_cell.angle_alpha   90.00
_cell.angle_beta   90.00
_cell.angle_gamma   90.00
#
_symmetry.space_group_name_H-M   'P 1'
#
loop_
_entity.id
_entity.type
_entity.pdbx_description
1 polymer ?
#
loop_
_entity_poly.entity_id
_entity_poly.type
_entity_poly.pdbx_seq_one_letter_code
_entity_poly.pdbx_strand_id
1 'polypeptide(L)'
;MKAKAASLTFTKTFFKGDNTTSATEFDGLEKRVTGDQALTYSDALTLDKVDELIDAVVGAPTALFMNKTTRRQINALMRAAGQATEVVNDAFGRQVNAYAGIPIGVVEEDKDGNAILSDGEIYALRFGVQEYVSGLQAGGMEVIDLGLNRTQYETLIEWICGVAVFHPKAAARLSAE
;
A
#
# COMPACT_ATOMS: atom_id res chain seq x y z
N MET A 1 4.65 21.65 -7.89
CA MET A 1 4.22 20.43 -7.16
C MET A 1 4.05 19.19 -8.07
N LYS A 2 4.89 19.01 -9.10
CA LYS A 2 4.78 17.84 -10.00
C LYS A 2 5.47 16.58 -9.46
N ALA A 3 6.58 16.71 -8.73
CA ALA A 3 7.23 15.59 -8.06
C ALA A 3 6.35 14.92 -6.99
N LYS A 4 5.65 15.71 -6.17
CA LYS A 4 4.68 15.18 -5.20
C LYS A 4 3.48 14.51 -5.87
N ALA A 5 3.01 15.06 -6.99
CA ALA A 5 1.96 14.42 -7.76
C ALA A 5 2.44 13.06 -8.32
N ALA A 6 3.68 12.98 -8.81
CA ALA A 6 4.27 11.73 -9.30
C ALA A 6 4.37 10.66 -8.20
N SER A 7 4.77 11.03 -6.97
CA SER A 7 4.81 10.09 -5.84
C SER A 7 3.42 9.59 -5.44
N LEU A 8 2.40 10.45 -5.49
CA LEU A 8 1.01 10.07 -5.24
C LEU A 8 0.47 9.16 -6.35
N THR A 9 0.79 9.44 -7.62
CA THR A 9 0.45 8.57 -8.74
C THR A 9 1.07 7.18 -8.54
N PHE A 10 2.37 7.11 -8.21
CA PHE A 10 3.03 5.84 -7.93
C PHE A 10 2.32 5.07 -6.80
N THR A 11 2.01 5.74 -5.69
CA THR A 11 1.33 5.12 -4.55
C THR A 11 -0.03 4.56 -4.96
N LYS A 12 -0.80 5.30 -5.77
CA LYS A 12 -2.07 4.82 -6.32
C LYS A 12 -1.87 3.60 -7.21
N THR A 13 -0.95 3.67 -8.18
CA THR A 13 -0.66 2.56 -9.10
C THR A 13 -0.13 1.32 -8.39
N PHE A 14 0.60 1.48 -7.28
CA PHE A 14 1.11 0.37 -6.48
C PHE A 14 -0.03 -0.50 -5.91
N PHE A 15 -1.09 0.12 -5.37
CA PHE A 15 -2.22 -0.62 -4.81
C PHE A 15 -3.29 -0.94 -5.88
N LYS A 16 -3.69 0.06 -6.66
CA LYS A 16 -4.87 0.07 -7.52
C LYS A 16 -4.56 0.11 -9.03
N GLY A 17 -3.30 -0.05 -9.42
CA GLY A 17 -2.90 -0.01 -10.83
C GLY A 17 -3.56 -1.11 -11.67
N ASP A 18 -3.97 -0.77 -12.89
CA ASP A 18 -4.59 -1.68 -13.85
C ASP A 18 -4.09 -1.37 -15.26
N ASN A 19 -3.27 -2.25 -15.81
CA ASN A 19 -2.74 -2.10 -17.17
C ASN A 19 -3.82 -2.28 -18.24
N THR A 20 -4.92 -2.97 -17.91
CA THR A 20 -6.01 -3.26 -18.86
C THR A 20 -6.80 -2.01 -19.19
N THR A 21 -7.04 -1.16 -18.19
CA THR A 21 -7.81 0.09 -18.34
C THR A 21 -6.91 1.29 -18.62
N SER A 22 -5.67 1.26 -18.14
CA SER A 22 -4.65 2.29 -18.33
C SER A 22 -3.34 1.66 -18.82
N ALA A 23 -3.15 1.58 -20.13
CA ALA A 23 -1.99 0.92 -20.76
C ALA A 23 -0.60 1.49 -20.37
N THR A 24 -0.55 2.67 -19.77
CA THR A 24 0.67 3.35 -19.30
C THR A 24 1.04 3.04 -17.85
N GLU A 25 0.21 2.29 -17.14
CA GLU A 25 0.41 1.94 -15.73
C GLU A 25 0.65 0.44 -15.58
N PHE A 26 1.37 0.02 -14.54
CA PHE A 26 1.58 -1.39 -14.24
C PHE A 26 0.42 -1.95 -13.40
N ASP A 27 0.23 -3.27 -13.44
CA ASP A 27 -0.74 -3.94 -12.57
C ASP A 27 -0.31 -3.84 -11.11
N GLY A 28 -1.17 -3.25 -10.29
CA GLY A 28 -0.99 -3.08 -8.86
C GLY A 28 -1.33 -4.34 -8.06
N LEU A 29 -1.26 -4.21 -6.73
CA LEU A 29 -1.53 -5.31 -5.81
C LEU A 29 -2.95 -5.86 -5.92
N GLU A 30 -3.97 -5.02 -6.15
CA GLU A 30 -5.35 -5.48 -6.32
C GLU A 30 -5.52 -6.51 -7.44
N LYS A 31 -4.83 -6.33 -8.57
CA LYS A 31 -4.88 -7.29 -9.69
C LYS A 31 -4.00 -8.52 -9.48
N ARG A 32 -2.92 -8.37 -8.70
CA ARG A 32 -1.95 -9.46 -8.45
C ARG A 32 -2.38 -10.37 -7.31
N VAL A 33 -3.03 -9.83 -6.29
CA VAL A 33 -3.54 -10.57 -5.13
C VAL A 33 -4.90 -11.14 -5.50
N THR A 34 -4.92 -12.42 -5.85
CA THR A 34 -6.11 -13.14 -6.31
C THR A 34 -6.24 -14.49 -5.60
N GLY A 35 -7.40 -15.15 -5.74
CA GLY A 35 -7.65 -16.45 -5.12
C GLY A 35 -7.58 -16.40 -3.59
N ASP A 36 -6.91 -17.38 -2.99
CA ASP A 36 -6.82 -17.58 -1.52
C ASP A 36 -6.12 -16.43 -0.76
N GLN A 37 -5.56 -15.45 -1.46
CA GLN A 37 -4.92 -14.27 -0.85
C GLN A 37 -5.83 -13.03 -0.87
N ALA A 38 -6.97 -13.09 -1.58
CA ALA A 38 -7.98 -12.05 -1.60
C ALA A 38 -9.14 -12.45 -0.66
N LEU A 39 -8.96 -12.17 0.63
CA LEU A 39 -9.93 -12.47 1.66
C LEU A 39 -11.04 -11.43 1.68
N THR A 40 -12.27 -11.87 1.93
CA THR A 40 -13.41 -11.00 2.11
C THR A 40 -14.06 -11.19 3.48
N TYR A 41 -14.76 -10.16 3.94
CA TYR A 41 -15.63 -10.24 5.11
C TYR A 41 -16.98 -9.60 4.79
N SER A 42 -18.07 -10.25 5.23
CA SER A 42 -19.44 -9.84 4.93
C SER A 42 -20.05 -8.92 5.99
N ASP A 43 -19.55 -8.99 7.23
CA ASP A 43 -20.08 -8.25 8.37
C ASP A 43 -19.17 -7.06 8.75
N ALA A 44 -19.11 -6.72 10.04
CA ALA A 44 -18.15 -5.75 10.54
C ALA A 44 -16.72 -6.33 10.52
N LEU A 45 -15.74 -5.46 10.31
CA LEU A 45 -14.33 -5.80 10.48
C LEU A 45 -14.08 -6.28 11.91
N THR A 46 -13.52 -7.48 12.08
CA THR A 46 -13.12 -8.06 13.37
C THR A 46 -11.61 -8.25 13.44
N LEU A 47 -11.07 -8.38 14.67
CA LEU A 47 -9.64 -8.67 14.85
C LEU A 47 -9.27 -10.06 14.30
N ASP A 48 -10.14 -11.05 14.49
CA ASP A 48 -9.93 -12.41 13.96
C ASP A 48 -9.71 -12.42 12.43
N LYS A 49 -10.39 -11.53 11.70
CA LYS A 49 -10.21 -11.39 10.24
C LYS A 49 -8.88 -10.71 9.88
N VAL A 50 -8.38 -9.83 10.74
CA VAL A 50 -7.04 -9.23 10.57
C VAL A 50 -5.96 -10.29 10.88
N ASP A 51 -6.19 -11.17 11.85
CA ASP A 51 -5.28 -12.28 12.14
C ASP A 51 -5.28 -13.31 10.99
N GLU A 52 -6.44 -13.64 10.44
CA GLU A 52 -6.56 -14.50 9.24
C GLU A 52 -5.81 -13.90 8.04
N LEU A 53 -5.86 -12.57 7.87
CA LEU A 53 -5.09 -11.86 6.86
C LEU A 53 -3.57 -11.98 7.07
N ILE A 54 -3.11 -11.89 8.32
CA ILE A 54 -1.68 -12.04 8.66
C ILE A 54 -1.22 -13.47 8.36
N ASP A 55 -2.01 -14.47 8.73
CA ASP A 55 -1.71 -15.90 8.53
C ASP A 55 -1.72 -16.31 7.05
N ALA A 56 -2.45 -15.58 6.20
CA ALA A 56 -2.45 -15.82 4.76
C ALA A 56 -1.09 -15.54 4.11
N VAL A 57 -0.28 -14.65 4.70
CA VAL A 57 1.06 -14.29 4.22
C VAL A 57 2.09 -15.30 4.73
N VAL A 58 3.01 -15.72 3.87
CA VAL A 58 4.07 -16.65 4.28
C VAL A 58 4.99 -15.99 5.33
N GLY A 59 5.11 -16.62 6.50
CA GLY A 59 5.88 -16.09 7.63
C GLY A 59 5.11 -14.97 8.33
N ALA A 60 5.74 -13.81 8.50
CA ALA A 60 5.08 -12.62 9.01
C ALA A 60 5.15 -11.49 7.96
N PRO A 61 4.07 -10.73 7.74
CA PRO A 61 4.11 -9.55 6.90
C PRO A 61 5.03 -8.49 7.52
N THR A 62 5.71 -7.74 6.67
CA THR A 62 6.61 -6.66 7.08
C THR A 62 5.83 -5.40 7.46
N ALA A 63 4.70 -5.17 6.80
CA ALA A 63 3.83 -4.03 7.08
C ALA A 63 2.37 -4.33 6.68
N LEU A 64 1.45 -3.68 7.39
CA LEU A 64 0.03 -3.62 7.06
C LEU A 64 -0.30 -2.24 6.49
N PHE A 65 -0.92 -2.18 5.32
CA PHE A 65 -1.34 -0.92 4.69
C PHE A 65 -2.85 -0.77 4.72
N MET A 66 -3.31 0.38 5.18
CA MET A 66 -4.73 0.70 5.31
C MET A 66 -4.94 2.21 5.33
N ASN A 67 -6.19 2.67 5.25
CA ASN A 67 -6.51 4.09 5.35
C ASN A 67 -6.71 4.56 6.82
N LYS A 68 -6.85 5.87 7.01
CA LYS A 68 -6.99 6.50 8.35
C LYS A 68 -8.26 6.08 9.10
N THR A 69 -9.35 5.80 8.39
CA THR A 69 -10.64 5.32 8.93
C THR A 69 -10.50 3.89 9.44
N THR A 70 -9.93 2.98 8.64
CA THR A 70 -9.70 1.58 9.00
C THR A 70 -8.73 1.46 10.18
N ARG A 71 -7.66 2.26 10.21
CA ARG A 71 -6.76 2.32 11.38
C ARG A 71 -7.50 2.72 12.67
N ARG A 72 -8.47 3.64 12.58
CA ARG A 72 -9.28 4.05 13.74
C ARG A 72 -10.22 2.94 14.18
N GLN A 73 -10.78 2.17 13.24
CA GLN A 73 -11.59 1.00 13.54
C GLN A 73 -10.78 -0.08 14.27
N ILE A 74 -9.58 -0.42 13.78
CA ILE A 74 -8.69 -1.38 14.45
C ILE A 74 -8.32 -0.90 15.85
N ASN A 75 -7.94 0.37 16.01
CA ASN A 75 -7.64 0.91 17.35
C ASN A 75 -8.86 0.86 18.29
N ALA A 76 -10.08 1.03 17.77
CA ALA A 76 -11.30 0.90 18.56
C ALA A 76 -11.56 -0.56 18.96
N LEU A 77 -11.35 -1.51 18.06
CA LEU A 77 -11.45 -2.95 18.32
C LEU A 77 -10.42 -3.41 19.36
N MET A 78 -9.17 -2.96 19.24
CA MET A 78 -8.12 -3.24 20.24
C MET A 78 -8.49 -2.72 21.63
N ARG A 79 -9.02 -1.50 21.71
CA ARG A 79 -9.50 -0.92 22.98
C ARG A 79 -10.68 -1.69 23.56
N ALA A 80 -11.62 -2.14 22.72
CA ALA A 80 -12.74 -2.95 23.14
C ALA A 80 -12.29 -4.33 23.66
N ALA A 81 -11.25 -4.90 23.07
CA ALA A 81 -10.62 -6.15 23.51
C ALA A 81 -9.74 -6.01 24.77
N GLY A 82 -9.60 -4.79 25.32
CA GLY A 82 -8.75 -4.53 26.48
C GLY A 82 -7.25 -4.56 26.20
N GLN A 83 -6.85 -4.57 24.92
CA GLN A 83 -5.45 -4.56 24.49
C GLN A 83 -4.92 -3.13 24.41
N ALA A 84 -3.68 -2.92 24.86
CA ALA A 84 -3.01 -1.64 24.73
C ALA A 84 -2.62 -1.41 23.26
N THR A 85 -2.71 -0.15 22.79
CA THR A 85 -2.21 0.19 21.46
C THR A 85 -0.71 -0.04 21.42
N GLU A 86 -0.29 -0.99 20.59
CA GLU A 86 1.13 -1.28 20.38
C GLU A 86 1.76 -0.21 19.50
N VAL A 87 2.98 0.16 19.87
CA VAL A 87 3.77 1.15 19.16
C VAL A 87 5.14 0.56 18.94
N VAL A 88 5.53 0.44 17.67
CA VAL A 88 6.88 0.05 17.29
C VAL A 88 7.67 1.31 17.03
N ASN A 89 8.89 1.36 17.58
CA ASN A 89 9.83 2.42 17.24
C ASN A 89 10.43 2.09 15.86
N ASP A 90 10.15 2.95 14.89
CA ASP A 90 10.88 2.95 13.62
C ASP A 90 12.37 3.23 13.89
N ALA A 91 13.24 2.85 12.97
CA ALA A 91 14.69 3.05 13.03
C ALA A 91 15.10 4.52 13.24
N PHE A 92 14.17 5.45 13.01
CA PHE A 92 14.33 6.89 13.19
C PHE A 92 13.65 7.44 14.47
N GLY A 93 13.27 6.57 15.42
CA GLY A 93 12.67 6.96 16.70
C GLY A 93 11.23 7.46 16.61
N ARG A 94 10.58 7.27 15.46
CA ARG A 94 9.16 7.58 15.29
C ARG A 94 8.32 6.42 15.77
N GLN A 95 7.32 6.76 16.57
CA GLN A 95 6.33 5.82 17.06
C GLN A 95 5.31 5.53 15.97
N VAL A 96 5.30 4.30 15.47
CA VAL A 96 4.33 3.82 14.48
C VAL A 96 3.38 2.85 15.15
N ASN A 97 2.07 3.05 14.97
CA ASN A 97 1.07 2.11 15.45
C ASN A 97 1.34 0.73 14.85
N ALA A 98 1.32 -0.29 15.68
CA ALA A 98 1.49 -1.66 15.27
C ALA A 98 0.31 -2.53 15.72
N TYR A 99 0.17 -3.67 15.07
CA TYR A 99 -0.76 -4.73 15.44
C TYR A 99 -0.03 -6.06 15.36
N ALA A 100 -0.08 -6.86 16.43
CA ALA A 100 0.69 -8.11 16.56
C ALA A 100 2.19 -7.92 16.27
N GLY A 101 2.77 -6.78 16.70
CA GLY A 101 4.16 -6.40 16.41
C GLY A 101 4.46 -5.99 14.95
N ILE A 102 3.46 -5.95 14.06
CA ILE A 102 3.62 -5.54 12.66
C ILE A 102 3.24 -4.06 12.51
N PRO A 103 4.10 -3.21 11.90
CA PRO A 103 3.81 -1.79 11.74
C PRO A 103 2.69 -1.53 10.74
N ILE A 104 1.83 -0.56 11.06
CA ILE A 104 0.72 -0.11 10.21
C ILE A 104 1.14 1.14 9.42
N GLY A 105 1.25 0.98 8.11
CA GLY A 105 1.41 2.06 7.13
C GLY A 105 0.06 2.67 6.76
N VAL A 106 -0.09 3.98 6.98
CA VAL A 106 -1.31 4.69 6.59
C VAL A 106 -1.17 5.23 5.17
N VAL A 107 -2.06 4.79 4.28
CA VAL A 107 -2.19 5.31 2.91
C VAL A 107 -3.30 6.36 2.89
N GLU A 108 -3.02 7.49 2.26
CA GLU A 108 -3.93 8.63 2.22
C GLU A 108 -4.58 8.79 0.83
N GLU A 109 -4.63 10.02 0.35
CA GLU A 109 -5.31 10.43 -0.86
C GLU A 109 -4.37 10.36 -2.08
N ASP A 110 -4.98 10.25 -3.26
CA ASP A 110 -4.31 10.38 -4.54
C ASP A 110 -4.07 11.85 -4.91
N LYS A 111 -3.53 12.07 -6.12
CA LYS A 111 -3.26 13.41 -6.64
C LYS A 111 -4.51 14.30 -6.79
N ASP A 112 -5.70 13.69 -6.84
CA ASP A 112 -6.98 14.37 -7.05
C ASP A 112 -7.77 14.52 -5.72
N GLY A 113 -7.20 14.08 -4.59
CA GLY A 113 -7.82 14.15 -3.27
C GLY A 113 -8.76 13.00 -2.93
N ASN A 114 -8.76 11.91 -3.71
CA ASN A 114 -9.57 10.74 -3.44
C ASN A 114 -8.78 9.73 -2.59
N ALA A 115 -9.43 9.08 -1.62
CA ALA A 115 -8.78 8.01 -0.86
C ALA A 115 -8.33 6.87 -1.81
N ILE A 116 -7.06 6.45 -1.71
CA ILE A 116 -6.51 5.37 -2.55
C ILE A 116 -7.10 4.01 -2.13
N LEU A 117 -7.27 3.80 -0.82
CA LEU A 117 -7.81 2.59 -0.25
C LEU A 117 -9.22 2.83 0.28
N SER A 118 -10.12 1.89 0.01
CA SER A 118 -11.49 1.91 0.51
C SER A 118 -11.53 1.69 2.02
N ASP A 119 -12.61 2.14 2.67
CA ASP A 119 -12.84 1.86 4.09
C ASP A 119 -12.99 0.36 4.31
N GLY A 120 -12.25 -0.18 5.29
CA GLY A 120 -12.21 -1.61 5.56
C GLY A 120 -11.26 -2.41 4.68
N GLU A 121 -10.56 -1.76 3.75
CA GLU A 121 -9.57 -2.41 2.90
C GLU A 121 -8.18 -2.41 3.57
N ILE A 122 -7.58 -3.61 3.70
CA ILE A 122 -6.28 -3.82 4.33
C ILE A 122 -5.40 -4.68 3.43
N TYR A 123 -4.14 -4.27 3.26
CA TYR A 123 -3.12 -5.03 2.54
C TYR A 123 -2.04 -5.49 3.51
N ALA A 124 -1.78 -6.78 3.58
CA ALA A 124 -0.63 -7.34 4.27
C ALA A 124 0.47 -7.67 3.27
N LEU A 125 1.66 -7.10 3.47
CA LEU A 125 2.77 -7.24 2.53
C LEU A 125 4.03 -7.69 3.26
N ARG A 126 4.66 -8.72 2.70
CA ARG A 126 6.04 -9.09 3.05
C ARG A 126 6.98 -8.49 2.00
N PHE A 127 7.85 -7.60 2.44
CA PHE A 127 8.88 -7.03 1.57
C PHE A 127 10.11 -7.94 1.55
N GLY A 128 10.71 -8.10 0.38
CA GLY A 128 11.94 -8.86 0.22
C GLY A 128 12.48 -8.71 -1.19
N VAL A 129 13.74 -8.30 -1.28
CA VAL A 129 14.41 -8.12 -2.57
C VAL A 129 14.53 -9.48 -3.24
N GLN A 130 13.97 -9.59 -4.46
CA GLN A 130 14.00 -10.81 -5.28
C GLN A 130 13.35 -12.07 -4.66
N GLU A 131 12.65 -11.95 -3.52
CA GLU A 131 12.05 -13.10 -2.82
C GLU A 131 10.55 -12.92 -2.56
N TYR A 132 10.11 -11.72 -2.16
CA TYR A 132 8.71 -11.44 -1.82
C TYR A 132 8.16 -10.29 -2.68
N VAL A 133 7.55 -9.27 -2.07
CA VAL A 133 7.17 -8.05 -2.78
C VAL A 133 8.39 -7.17 -2.95
N SER A 134 8.69 -6.79 -4.19
CA SER A 134 9.83 -5.94 -4.53
C SER A 134 9.46 -4.90 -5.58
N GLY A 135 10.02 -3.70 -5.45
CA GLY A 135 9.95 -2.66 -6.47
C GLY A 135 10.95 -2.93 -7.60
N LEU A 136 10.51 -2.71 -8.83
CA LEU A 136 11.35 -2.71 -10.02
C LEU A 136 11.54 -1.26 -10.47
N GLN A 137 12.75 -0.91 -10.86
CA GLN A 137 13.05 0.38 -11.46
C GLN A 137 13.99 0.19 -12.66
N ALA A 138 13.68 0.85 -13.76
CA ALA A 138 14.51 0.87 -14.96
C ALA A 138 15.21 2.24 -15.04
N GLY A 139 16.15 2.45 -14.10
CA GLY A 139 16.81 3.74 -13.90
C GLY A 139 16.28 4.49 -12.68
N GLY A 140 16.99 5.55 -12.29
CA GLY A 140 16.53 6.47 -11.26
C GLY A 140 15.41 7.38 -11.76
N MET A 141 14.84 8.19 -10.87
CA MET A 141 13.96 9.28 -11.30
C MET A 141 14.81 10.35 -12.00
N GLU A 142 14.48 10.63 -13.26
CA GLU A 142 15.17 11.62 -14.07
C GLU A 142 14.35 12.91 -14.12
N VAL A 143 15.06 14.04 -14.01
CA VAL A 143 14.47 15.38 -14.07
C VAL A 143 15.19 16.14 -15.16
N ILE A 144 14.47 16.51 -16.21
CA ILE A 144 14.98 17.22 -17.37
C ILE A 144 14.28 18.57 -17.46
N ASP A 145 15.06 19.65 -17.46
CA ASP A 145 14.54 20.97 -17.77
C ASP A 145 14.43 21.12 -19.29
N LEU A 146 13.21 21.32 -19.79
CA LEU A 146 12.94 21.53 -21.21
C LEU A 146 12.99 23.02 -21.58
N GLY A 147 13.17 23.91 -20.59
CA GLY A 147 13.24 25.35 -20.79
C GLY A 147 11.88 25.98 -21.14
N LEU A 148 11.94 27.17 -21.77
CA LEU A 148 10.75 27.92 -22.14
C LEU A 148 10.09 27.32 -23.39
N ASN A 149 8.95 26.67 -23.21
CA ASN A 149 8.08 26.24 -24.31
C ASN A 149 6.93 27.25 -24.47
N ARG A 150 6.99 28.04 -25.55
CA ARG A 150 6.04 29.12 -25.86
C ARG A 150 5.93 30.14 -24.72
N THR A 151 4.92 29.98 -23.86
CA THR A 151 4.59 30.91 -22.78
C THR A 151 4.87 30.35 -21.38
N GLN A 152 5.37 29.11 -21.27
CA GLN A 152 5.57 28.44 -19.99
C GLN A 152 6.89 27.67 -19.94
N TYR A 153 7.50 27.59 -18.76
CA TYR A 153 8.65 26.70 -18.53
C TYR A 153 8.16 25.28 -18.30
N GLU A 154 8.77 24.32 -18.98
CA GLU A 154 8.41 22.92 -18.89
C GLU A 154 9.56 22.11 -18.29
N THR A 155 9.22 21.26 -17.32
CA THR A 155 10.16 20.32 -16.71
C THR A 155 9.55 18.94 -16.83
N LEU A 156 10.29 18.01 -17.43
CA LEU A 156 9.92 16.61 -17.54
C LEU A 156 10.50 15.87 -16.33
N ILE A 157 9.63 15.11 -15.67
CA ILE A 157 10.00 14.21 -14.58
C ILE A 157 9.54 12.83 -15.00
N GLU A 158 10.48 11.91 -15.15
CA GLU A 158 10.22 10.54 -15.56
C GLU A 158 10.78 9.56 -14.54
N TRP A 159 10.00 8.53 -14.24
CA TRP A 159 10.45 7.41 -13.43
C TRP A 159 9.81 6.12 -13.92
N ILE A 160 10.61 5.30 -14.61
CA ILE A 160 10.17 4.02 -15.13
C ILE A 160 10.30 2.99 -14.01
N CYS A 161 9.17 2.63 -13.42
CA CYS A 161 9.09 1.75 -12.27
C CYS A 161 7.96 0.73 -12.40
N GLY A 162 8.01 -0.30 -11.57
CA GLY A 162 6.99 -1.34 -11.47
C GLY A 162 7.09 -2.08 -10.15
N VAL A 163 6.23 -3.08 -9.97
CA VAL A 163 6.23 -3.97 -8.80
C VAL A 163 6.25 -5.42 -9.26
N ALA A 164 6.95 -6.26 -8.51
CA ALA A 164 6.94 -7.71 -8.67
C ALA A 164 6.55 -8.38 -7.35
N VAL A 165 5.75 -9.44 -7.47
CA VAL A 165 5.39 -10.34 -6.38
C VAL A 165 6.01 -11.70 -6.73
N PHE A 166 7.14 -12.03 -6.11
CA PHE A 166 7.92 -13.23 -6.46
C PHE A 166 7.38 -14.51 -5.82
N HIS A 167 6.66 -14.39 -4.71
CA HIS A 167 6.04 -15.52 -4.02
C HIS A 167 4.51 -15.34 -3.95
N PRO A 168 3.71 -16.37 -4.27
CA PRO A 168 2.25 -16.25 -4.36
C PRO A 168 1.58 -15.83 -3.04
N LYS A 169 2.19 -16.18 -1.90
CA LYS A 169 1.75 -15.77 -0.55
C LYS A 169 2.55 -14.61 0.05
N ALA A 170 3.16 -13.76 -0.78
CA ALA A 170 3.91 -12.59 -0.29
C ALA A 170 3.01 -11.39 0.05
N ALA A 171 1.79 -11.39 -0.48
CA ALA A 171 0.84 -10.30 -0.35
C ALA A 171 -0.57 -10.87 -0.20
N ALA A 172 -1.31 -10.36 0.77
CA ALA A 172 -2.71 -10.67 0.98
C ALA A 172 -3.53 -9.38 1.11
N ARG A 173 -4.81 -9.46 0.75
CA ARG A 173 -5.76 -8.35 0.80
C ARG A 173 -6.99 -8.81 1.55
N LEU A 174 -7.47 -7.96 2.46
CA LEU A 174 -8.77 -8.07 3.11
C LEU A 174 -9.65 -6.92 2.62
N SER A 175 -10.86 -7.23 2.15
CA SER A 175 -11.85 -6.24 1.75
C SER A 175 -13.25 -6.63 2.20
N ALA A 176 -14.16 -5.66 2.32
CA ALA A 176 -15.57 -5.96 2.46
C ALA A 176 -16.08 -6.67 1.18
N GLU A 177 -17.03 -7.59 1.35
CA GLU A 177 -17.76 -8.23 0.25
C GLU A 177 -18.76 -7.26 -0.43
#